data_AF-S2E110-F1
#
_entry.id   AF-S2E110-F1
#
_cell.length_a   1.000
_cell.length_b   1.000
_cell.length_c   1.000
_cell.angle_alpha   90.00
_cell.angle_beta   90.00
_cell.angle_gamma   90.00
#
_symmetry.space_group_name_H-M   'P 1'
#
loop_
_entity.id
_entity.type
_entity.pdbx_description
1 polymer ?
#
loop_
_entity_poly.entity_id
_entity_poly.type
_entity_poly.pdbx_seq_one_letter_code
_entity_poly.pdbx_strand_id
1 'polypeptide(L)'
;MKIQISSLTFLFLISGLFFTSCIEDDEDGPGNNQINSSFEASDAVSGQFDASGTFVAQYVPEFELYVNGFDFYDGSNAANSEFLIGIQIYDEEEIELTTGIYSLRNSYLAGGELGNMGLGVTWWDESRNATIYSEVEQGILRIRGISETRVWGDFMFDITSPQSGEKLVVREGSFDIRR
;
A
#
# COMPACT_ATOMS: atom_id res chain seq x y z
N MET A 1 3.03 44.10 -37.18
CA MET A 1 3.40 42.69 -37.43
C MET A 1 2.23 41.84 -36.97
N LYS A 2 1.63 41.01 -37.83
CA LYS A 2 0.46 40.18 -37.51
C LYS A 2 0.87 38.70 -37.56
N ILE A 3 0.61 37.95 -36.49
CA ILE A 3 0.36 36.51 -36.56
C ILE A 3 -0.86 36.27 -35.69
N GLN A 4 -1.93 35.79 -36.30
CA GLN A 4 -3.20 35.48 -35.66
C GLN A 4 -3.50 34.03 -36.03
N ILE A 5 -3.33 33.10 -35.08
CA ILE A 5 -3.65 31.68 -35.31
C ILE A 5 -5.09 31.46 -34.84
N SER A 6 -6.01 31.62 -35.79
CA SER A 6 -7.33 31.03 -35.72
C SER A 6 -7.31 29.75 -36.55
N SER A 7 -7.72 28.63 -35.96
CA SER A 7 -9.00 28.00 -36.34
C SER A 7 -9.14 26.63 -35.70
N LEU A 8 -10.18 26.51 -34.90
CA LEU A 8 -10.79 25.26 -34.49
C LEU A 8 -11.38 24.58 -35.74
N THR A 9 -10.92 23.38 -36.10
CA THR A 9 -11.64 22.52 -37.06
C THR A 9 -11.84 21.13 -36.46
N PHE A 10 -13.09 20.88 -36.10
CA PHE A 10 -13.62 19.61 -35.63
C PHE A 10 -14.00 18.76 -36.87
N LEU A 11 -13.54 17.51 -36.95
CA LEU A 11 -14.05 16.52 -37.90
C LEU A 11 -14.10 15.14 -37.24
N PHE A 12 -15.05 14.30 -37.67
CA PHE A 12 -15.69 13.31 -36.81
C PHE A 12 -16.13 12.10 -37.67
N LEU A 13 -16.15 10.90 -37.04
CA LEU A 13 -16.89 9.67 -37.39
C LEU A 13 -16.32 8.63 -38.40
N ILE A 14 -16.26 7.39 -37.89
CA ILE A 14 -16.65 6.10 -38.53
C ILE A 14 -15.70 5.57 -39.64
N SER A 15 -15.17 4.34 -39.55
CA SER A 15 -15.89 3.06 -39.38
C SER A 15 -15.06 1.93 -38.77
N GLY A 16 -15.71 1.04 -38.03
CA GLY A 16 -15.14 -0.26 -37.63
C GLY A 16 -15.62 -1.42 -38.52
N LEU A 17 -14.84 -2.49 -38.57
CA LEU A 17 -15.27 -3.83 -39.03
C LEU A 17 -14.63 -4.90 -38.13
N PHE A 18 -15.43 -5.90 -37.74
CA PHE A 18 -15.06 -7.07 -36.93
C PHE A 18 -15.14 -8.35 -37.79
N PHE A 19 -14.51 -9.49 -37.49
CA PHE A 19 -13.59 -9.90 -36.41
C PHE A 19 -12.25 -10.36 -37.07
N THR A 20 -11.41 -11.33 -36.67
CA THR A 20 -11.38 -12.35 -35.61
C THR A 20 -9.93 -12.87 -35.48
N SER A 21 -9.43 -13.07 -34.26
CA SER A 21 -8.61 -14.25 -33.90
C SER A 21 -8.35 -14.32 -32.40
N CYS A 22 -8.58 -15.51 -31.83
CA CYS A 22 -8.11 -15.98 -30.52
C CYS A 22 -8.50 -15.16 -29.28
N ILE A 23 -9.58 -15.62 -28.65
CA ILE A 23 -9.67 -15.69 -27.20
C ILE A 23 -8.51 -16.58 -26.70
N GLU A 24 -7.60 -16.00 -25.92
CA GLU A 24 -7.12 -16.62 -24.70
C GLU A 24 -7.63 -15.73 -23.56
N ASP A 25 -8.33 -16.34 -22.61
CA ASP A 25 -9.17 -15.67 -21.61
C ASP A 25 -8.40 -15.51 -20.30
N ASP A 26 -7.32 -14.71 -20.34
CA ASP A 26 -6.57 -14.31 -19.16
C ASP A 26 -7.02 -12.89 -18.75
N GLU A 27 -8.08 -12.80 -17.95
CA GLU A 27 -8.45 -11.58 -17.19
C GLU A 27 -7.44 -11.30 -16.04
N ASP A 28 -6.16 -11.17 -16.36
CA ASP A 28 -5.16 -10.58 -15.45
C ASP A 28 -5.13 -9.05 -15.64
N GLY A 29 -6.23 -8.42 -15.23
CA GLY A 29 -6.25 -6.98 -14.94
C GLY A 29 -5.40 -6.65 -13.69
N PRO A 30 -5.02 -5.37 -13.50
CA PRO A 30 -4.17 -5.00 -12.37
C PRO A 30 -4.89 -5.22 -11.04
N GLY A 31 -4.35 -6.13 -10.23
CA GLY A 31 -4.79 -6.37 -8.85
C GLY A 31 -6.08 -7.16 -8.74
N ASN A 32 -5.98 -8.50 -8.80
CA ASN A 32 -7.00 -9.35 -8.19
C ASN A 32 -7.02 -9.07 -6.68
N ASN A 33 -8.08 -8.40 -6.21
CA ASN A 33 -8.27 -8.01 -4.81
C ASN A 33 -8.68 -9.22 -3.96
N GLN A 34 -7.79 -10.21 -3.91
CA GLN A 34 -7.93 -11.39 -3.10
C GLN A 34 -7.53 -11.04 -1.67
N ILE A 35 -8.46 -11.23 -0.72
CA ILE A 35 -8.15 -11.26 0.71
C ILE A 35 -7.02 -12.27 0.92
N ASN A 36 -5.87 -11.75 1.33
CA ASN A 36 -4.62 -12.50 1.43
C ASN A 36 -3.86 -12.18 2.73
N SER A 37 -4.43 -11.29 3.55
CA SER A 37 -3.87 -10.82 4.81
C SER A 37 -5.00 -10.69 5.83
N SER A 38 -4.69 -10.86 7.11
CA SER A 38 -5.66 -10.73 8.21
C SER A 38 -4.97 -10.30 9.49
N PHE A 39 -5.67 -9.53 10.34
CA PHE A 39 -5.14 -9.11 11.64
C PHE A 39 -6.23 -8.94 12.71
N GLU A 40 -5.86 -9.14 13.97
CA GLU A 40 -6.65 -8.69 15.13
C GLU A 40 -6.11 -7.33 15.61
N ALA A 41 -7.01 -6.35 15.78
CA ALA A 41 -6.71 -5.05 16.38
C ALA A 41 -7.43 -4.85 17.72
N SER A 42 -6.84 -4.04 18.60
CA SER A 42 -7.41 -3.61 19.88
C SER A 42 -7.07 -2.15 20.23
N ASP A 43 -7.69 -1.66 21.31
CA ASP A 43 -7.70 -0.27 21.80
C ASP A 43 -8.59 0.66 20.95
N ALA A 44 -8.06 1.69 20.30
CA ALA A 44 -8.85 2.72 19.59
C ALA A 44 -9.76 2.15 18.48
N VAL A 45 -9.32 1.04 17.88
CA VAL A 45 -10.12 0.18 16.99
C VAL A 45 -10.01 -1.23 17.53
N SER A 46 -11.12 -1.98 17.55
CA SER A 46 -11.14 -3.35 18.07
C SER A 46 -11.91 -4.29 17.14
N GLY A 47 -11.29 -5.40 16.74
CA GLY A 47 -11.92 -6.41 15.88
C GLY A 47 -10.94 -7.31 15.13
N GLN A 48 -11.49 -8.29 14.42
CA GLN A 48 -10.77 -9.09 13.42
C GLN A 48 -11.01 -8.48 12.04
N PHE A 49 -9.95 -8.26 11.28
CA PHE A 49 -9.98 -7.62 9.96
C PHE A 49 -9.34 -8.52 8.91
N ASP A 50 -9.97 -8.54 7.74
CA ASP A 50 -9.48 -9.17 6.51
C ASP A 50 -9.00 -8.07 5.55
N ALA A 51 -7.86 -8.28 4.90
CA ALA A 51 -7.21 -7.27 4.07
C ALA A 51 -6.68 -7.84 2.74
N SER A 52 -6.71 -6.99 1.71
CA SER A 52 -5.92 -7.12 0.50
C SER A 52 -4.54 -6.52 0.76
N GLY A 53 -3.51 -7.36 0.77
CA GLY A 53 -2.11 -6.95 0.84
C GLY A 53 -1.48 -6.87 -0.56
N THR A 54 -0.73 -5.80 -0.82
CA THR A 54 0.02 -5.60 -2.06
C THR A 54 1.50 -5.35 -1.77
N PHE A 55 2.37 -5.86 -2.65
CA PHE A 55 3.80 -5.59 -2.59
C PHE A 55 4.11 -4.30 -3.35
N VAL A 56 4.88 -3.41 -2.73
CA VAL A 56 5.27 -2.10 -3.29
C VAL A 56 6.76 -2.12 -3.55
N ALA A 57 7.18 -1.86 -4.79
CA ALA A 57 8.57 -1.56 -5.15
C ALA A 57 8.59 -0.50 -6.26
N GLN A 58 9.07 0.69 -5.96
CA GLN A 58 9.07 1.82 -6.89
C GLN A 58 10.12 2.88 -6.52
N TYR A 59 10.47 3.73 -7.49
CA TYR A 59 11.22 4.97 -7.26
C TYR A 59 10.24 6.15 -7.27
N VAL A 60 10.35 7.06 -6.30
CA VAL A 60 9.48 8.24 -6.14
C VAL A 60 10.28 9.51 -6.49
N PRO A 61 10.13 10.05 -7.72
CA PRO A 61 11.02 11.12 -8.22
C PRO A 61 10.91 12.46 -7.48
N GLU A 62 9.81 12.72 -6.77
CA GLU A 62 9.62 13.95 -5.98
C GLU A 62 10.57 14.02 -4.77
N PHE A 63 10.96 12.86 -4.23
CA PHE A 63 11.82 12.76 -3.05
C PHE A 63 13.21 12.18 -3.36
N GLU A 64 13.43 11.72 -4.60
CA GLU A 64 14.64 11.00 -5.03
C GLU A 64 14.91 9.70 -4.23
N LEU A 65 13.85 9.03 -3.77
CA LEU A 65 13.93 7.82 -2.94
C LEU A 65 13.34 6.58 -3.62
N TYR A 66 13.97 5.43 -3.38
CA TYR A 66 13.38 4.11 -3.60
C TYR A 66 12.49 3.74 -2.40
N VAL A 67 11.40 3.05 -2.70
CA VAL A 67 10.41 2.56 -1.73
C VAL A 67 10.25 1.07 -1.96
N ASN A 68 10.38 0.28 -0.91
CA ASN A 68 10.09 -1.16 -0.94
C ASN A 68 9.27 -1.56 0.30
N GLY A 69 8.27 -2.43 0.16
CA GLY A 69 7.40 -2.76 1.29
C GLY A 69 6.07 -3.40 0.93
N PHE A 70 5.11 -3.19 1.83
CA PHE A 70 3.77 -3.76 1.76
C PHE A 70 2.73 -2.71 2.16
N ASP A 71 1.63 -2.67 1.42
CA ASP A 71 0.43 -1.93 1.79
C ASP A 71 -0.72 -2.91 2.03
N PHE A 72 -1.51 -2.69 3.09
CA PHE A 72 -2.68 -3.49 3.43
C PHE A 72 -3.90 -2.59 3.59
N TYR A 73 -5.00 -2.96 2.95
CA TYR A 73 -6.27 -2.24 2.99
C TYR A 73 -7.46 -3.20 2.93
N ASP A 74 -8.62 -2.80 3.46
CA ASP A 74 -9.83 -3.65 3.38
C ASP A 74 -10.43 -3.67 1.97
N GLY A 75 -11.06 -4.80 1.65
CA GLY A 75 -11.88 -4.95 0.45
C GLY A 75 -11.11 -4.84 -0.87
N SER A 76 -11.80 -4.33 -1.89
CA SER A 76 -11.36 -4.38 -3.29
C SER A 76 -11.03 -3.03 -3.93
N ASN A 77 -10.88 -1.97 -3.14
CA ASN A 77 -10.46 -0.67 -3.65
C ASN A 77 -9.85 0.20 -2.54
N ALA A 78 -8.53 0.37 -2.58
CA ALA A 78 -7.77 1.23 -1.67
C ALA A 78 -8.33 2.66 -1.57
N ALA A 79 -8.95 3.21 -2.64
CA ALA A 79 -9.49 4.56 -2.62
C ALA A 79 -10.73 4.75 -1.71
N ASN A 80 -11.45 3.67 -1.39
CA ASN A 80 -12.66 3.68 -0.55
C ASN A 80 -12.50 2.89 0.75
N SER A 81 -11.26 2.50 1.08
CA SER A 81 -10.94 1.63 2.21
C SER A 81 -11.18 2.30 3.57
N GLU A 82 -11.60 1.54 4.57
CA GLU A 82 -11.67 1.91 5.99
C GLU A 82 -10.28 2.10 6.62
N PHE A 83 -9.25 1.37 6.17
CA PHE A 83 -7.88 1.51 6.68
C PHE A 83 -6.78 1.31 5.64
N LEU A 84 -5.67 2.02 5.79
CA LEU A 84 -4.43 1.74 5.06
C LEU A 84 -3.30 1.55 6.05
N ILE A 85 -2.71 0.35 6.08
CA ILE A 85 -1.49 0.03 6.83
C ILE A 85 -0.34 -0.04 5.82
N GLY A 86 0.59 0.92 5.87
CA GLY A 86 1.81 0.90 5.08
C GLY A 86 3.00 0.45 5.92
N ILE A 87 3.69 -0.60 5.49
CA ILE A 87 4.95 -1.10 6.09
C ILE A 87 6.03 -1.03 5.01
N GLN A 88 6.81 0.05 5.02
CA GLN A 88 7.69 0.41 3.90
C GLN A 88 9.08 0.85 4.41
N ILE A 89 10.12 0.58 3.62
CA ILE A 89 11.46 1.15 3.78
C ILE A 89 11.70 2.19 2.67
N TYR A 90 12.35 3.29 3.04
CA TYR A 90 12.75 4.38 2.15
C TYR A 90 14.27 4.52 2.16
N ASP A 91 14.90 4.67 1.00
CA ASP A 91 16.34 4.90 0.88
C ASP A 91 16.71 5.60 -0.45
N GLU A 92 17.91 6.19 -0.51
CA GLU A 92 18.48 6.81 -1.71
C GLU A 92 18.98 5.76 -2.72
N GLU A 93 19.32 4.55 -2.25
CA GLU A 93 19.70 3.39 -3.06
C GLU A 93 18.57 2.34 -3.16
N GLU A 94 18.59 1.50 -4.18
CA GLU A 94 17.60 0.42 -4.33
C GLU A 94 17.80 -0.66 -3.26
N ILE A 95 16.77 -0.89 -2.44
CA ILE A 95 16.75 -1.94 -1.41
C ILE A 95 15.88 -3.11 -1.86
N GLU A 96 16.40 -4.34 -1.75
CA GLU A 96 15.62 -5.57 -1.86
C GLU A 96 15.20 -6.08 -0.46
N LEU A 97 13.93 -6.47 -0.31
CA LEU A 97 13.48 -7.15 0.91
C LEU A 97 14.07 -8.57 0.99
N THR A 98 14.43 -9.01 2.19
CA THR A 98 14.94 -10.36 2.44
C THR A 98 14.12 -11.06 3.51
N THR A 99 14.25 -12.38 3.65
CA THR A 99 13.61 -13.12 4.74
C THR A 99 14.29 -12.78 6.06
N GLY A 100 13.52 -12.42 7.08
CA GLY A 100 14.10 -11.98 8.35
C GLY A 100 13.08 -11.39 9.32
N ILE A 101 13.61 -10.74 10.36
CA ILE A 101 12.84 -10.00 11.37
C ILE A 101 13.30 -8.55 11.31
N TYR A 102 12.38 -7.66 10.95
CA TYR A 102 12.57 -6.21 10.89
C TYR A 102 11.90 -5.57 12.09
N SER A 103 12.57 -4.59 12.70
CA SER A 103 11.93 -3.73 13.69
C SER A 103 11.25 -2.56 13.00
N LEU A 104 10.00 -2.27 13.36
CA LEU A 104 9.25 -1.14 12.81
C LEU A 104 9.59 0.16 13.58
N ARG A 105 9.56 1.29 12.88
CA ARG A 105 10.04 2.60 13.34
C ARG A 105 9.16 3.75 12.84
N ASN A 106 9.42 4.93 13.41
CA ASN A 106 8.88 6.21 12.97
C ASN A 106 9.52 6.66 11.65
N SER A 107 9.26 5.94 10.55
CA SER A 107 9.82 6.25 9.22
C SER A 107 8.78 6.13 8.11
N TYR A 108 7.83 7.06 8.09
CA TYR A 108 6.76 7.14 7.08
C TYR A 108 6.93 8.44 6.31
N LEU A 109 7.22 8.32 5.02
CA LEU A 109 7.15 9.37 4.00
C LEU A 109 8.09 10.58 4.23
N ALA A 110 9.07 10.77 3.35
CA ALA A 110 9.83 12.00 3.12
C ALA A 110 10.18 12.83 4.38
N GLY A 111 11.03 12.29 5.26
CA GLY A 111 11.52 12.99 6.46
C GLY A 111 11.85 12.10 7.66
N GLY A 112 11.50 10.81 7.61
CA GLY A 112 11.94 9.81 8.58
C GLY A 112 13.39 9.35 8.37
N GLU A 113 13.90 8.50 9.26
CA GLU A 113 15.22 7.87 9.09
C GLU A 113 15.20 6.85 7.93
N LEU A 114 16.09 7.04 6.95
CA LEU A 114 16.29 6.13 5.83
C LEU A 114 16.84 4.76 6.28
N GLY A 115 16.78 3.77 5.41
CA GLY A 115 17.34 2.43 5.65
C GLY A 115 16.62 1.61 6.74
N ASN A 116 15.47 2.10 7.23
CA ASN A 116 14.68 1.47 8.29
C ASN A 116 13.25 1.19 7.82
N MET A 117 12.65 0.12 8.35
CA MET A 117 11.23 -0.19 8.12
C MET A 117 10.33 0.76 8.92
N GLY A 118 9.60 1.59 8.20
CA GLY A 118 8.49 2.37 8.70
C GLY A 118 7.21 1.56 8.91
N LEU A 119 6.32 2.11 9.73
CA LEU A 119 4.93 1.71 9.81
C LEU A 119 4.06 2.96 9.98
N GLY A 120 3.10 3.16 9.08
CA GLY A 120 2.02 4.15 9.26
C GLY A 120 0.66 3.49 9.08
N VAL A 121 -0.34 3.93 9.84
CA VAL A 121 -1.72 3.49 9.68
C VAL A 121 -2.63 4.71 9.52
N THR A 122 -3.47 4.71 8.49
CA THR A 122 -4.61 5.62 8.37
C THR A 122 -5.88 4.82 8.64
N TRP A 123 -6.77 5.34 9.49
CA TRP A 123 -8.12 4.83 9.67
C TRP A 123 -9.14 5.90 9.32
N TRP A 124 -10.19 5.55 8.59
CA TRP A 124 -11.26 6.47 8.20
C TRP A 124 -12.56 6.14 8.92
N ASP A 125 -13.22 7.14 9.52
CA ASP A 125 -14.55 6.98 10.11
C ASP A 125 -15.66 6.89 9.03
N GLU A 126 -16.90 6.65 9.46
CA GLU A 126 -18.10 6.62 8.57
C GLU A 126 -18.29 7.94 7.79
N SER A 127 -17.76 9.05 8.29
CA SER A 127 -17.79 10.38 7.67
C SER A 127 -16.55 10.69 6.80
N ARG A 128 -15.65 9.71 6.64
CA ARG A 128 -14.35 9.80 5.95
C ARG A 128 -13.35 10.78 6.56
N ASN A 129 -13.48 11.09 7.85
CA ASN A 129 -12.40 11.76 8.59
C ASN A 129 -11.27 10.76 8.85
N ALA A 130 -10.03 11.15 8.60
CA ALA A 130 -8.86 10.29 8.73
C ALA A 130 -8.15 10.50 10.09
N THR A 131 -8.02 9.44 10.89
CA THR A 131 -7.08 9.38 12.01
C THR A 131 -5.79 8.75 11.52
N ILE A 132 -4.68 9.47 11.67
CA ILE A 132 -3.34 8.97 11.36
C ILE A 132 -2.70 8.46 12.64
N TYR A 133 -2.32 7.18 12.65
CA TYR A 133 -1.44 6.58 13.65
C TYR A 133 -0.05 6.45 13.04
N SER A 134 0.96 6.93 13.76
CA SER A 134 2.32 6.96 13.22
C SER A 134 3.39 6.77 14.30
N GLU A 135 3.16 7.18 15.55
CA GLU A 135 4.15 7.00 16.61
C GLU A 135 4.26 5.52 17.04
N VAL A 136 5.23 4.80 16.48
CA VAL A 136 5.48 3.38 16.74
C VAL A 136 6.18 3.20 18.08
N GLU A 137 5.48 2.66 19.07
CA GLU A 137 6.07 2.32 20.38
C GLU A 137 6.88 1.02 20.29
N GLN A 138 6.35 0.05 19.55
CA GLN A 138 6.96 -1.26 19.30
C GLN A 138 6.34 -1.84 18.04
N GLY A 139 7.14 -2.51 17.21
CA GLY A 139 6.60 -3.23 16.07
C GLY A 139 7.64 -4.13 15.42
N ILE A 140 7.15 -5.23 14.86
CA ILE A 140 7.94 -6.26 14.21
C ILE A 140 7.22 -6.68 12.94
N LEU A 141 7.96 -6.71 11.84
CA LEU A 141 7.60 -7.42 10.61
C LEU A 141 8.51 -8.64 10.51
N ARG A 142 7.92 -9.83 10.31
CA ARG A 142 8.67 -11.06 10.00
C ARG A 142 8.33 -11.52 8.59
N ILE A 143 9.28 -11.38 7.67
CA ILE A 143 9.17 -11.98 6.34
C ILE A 143 9.64 -13.44 6.45
N ARG A 144 8.71 -14.39 6.34
CA ARG A 144 8.99 -15.83 6.48
C ARG A 144 9.54 -16.45 5.19
N GLY A 145 9.12 -15.93 4.04
CA GLY A 145 9.56 -16.42 2.74
C GLY A 145 9.33 -15.42 1.62
N ILE A 146 10.23 -15.45 0.65
CA ILE A 146 10.18 -14.70 -0.60
C ILE A 146 10.44 -15.71 -1.72
N SER A 147 9.71 -15.56 -2.81
CA SER A 147 9.88 -16.28 -4.07
C SER A 147 9.49 -15.37 -5.23
N GLU A 148 9.70 -15.83 -6.46
CA GLU A 148 9.40 -15.07 -7.68
C GLU A 148 7.94 -14.58 -7.74
N THR A 149 6.99 -15.38 -7.25
CA THR A 149 5.53 -15.11 -7.37
C THR A 149 4.82 -14.88 -6.04
N ARG A 150 5.54 -14.87 -4.90
CA ARG A 150 4.92 -14.88 -3.56
C ARG A 150 5.85 -14.39 -2.45
N VAL A 151 5.31 -13.59 -1.53
CA VAL A 151 5.95 -13.17 -0.27
C VAL A 151 4.95 -13.33 0.88
N TRP A 152 5.38 -13.94 1.98
CA TRP A 152 4.50 -14.20 3.13
C TRP A 152 5.21 -14.01 4.47
N GLY A 153 4.43 -13.68 5.50
CA GLY A 153 4.97 -13.31 6.79
C GLY A 153 3.93 -12.99 7.86
N ASP A 154 4.43 -12.41 8.95
CA ASP A 154 3.66 -11.92 10.09
C ASP A 154 4.00 -10.46 10.37
N PHE A 155 3.07 -9.72 10.97
CA PHE A 155 3.35 -8.42 11.57
C PHE A 155 2.64 -8.26 12.92
N MET A 156 3.25 -7.48 13.80
CA MET A 156 2.66 -7.01 15.05
C MET A 156 3.17 -5.60 15.34
N PHE A 157 2.32 -4.75 15.88
CA PHE A 157 2.70 -3.39 16.21
C PHE A 157 1.81 -2.76 17.28
N ASP A 158 2.27 -1.62 17.73
CA ASP A 158 1.68 -0.78 18.74
C ASP A 158 2.00 0.67 18.33
N ILE A 159 0.97 1.40 17.94
CA ILE A 159 1.12 2.67 17.22
C ILE A 159 0.11 3.70 17.71
N THR A 160 0.60 4.89 18.00
CA THR A 160 -0.18 5.97 18.61
C THR A 160 -0.42 7.09 17.59
N SER A 161 -1.59 7.72 17.67
CA SER A 161 -1.90 8.91 16.88
C SER A 161 -1.26 10.14 17.52
N PRO A 162 -0.37 10.88 16.83
CA PRO A 162 0.22 12.11 17.36
C PRO A 162 -0.82 13.24 17.54
N GLN A 163 -2.04 13.08 17.03
CA GLN A 163 -3.09 14.10 17.11
C GLN A 163 -4.02 13.91 18.32
N SER A 164 -4.48 12.68 18.57
CA SER A 164 -5.41 12.37 19.65
C SER A 164 -4.75 11.68 20.86
N GLY A 165 -3.57 11.10 20.70
CA GLY A 165 -2.95 10.21 21.69
C GLY A 165 -3.64 8.83 21.78
N GLU A 166 -4.54 8.52 20.86
CA GLU A 166 -5.20 7.22 20.77
C GLU A 166 -4.24 6.16 20.23
N LYS A 167 -4.38 4.94 20.76
CA LYS A 167 -3.46 3.82 20.55
C LYS A 167 -4.15 2.76 19.70
N LEU A 168 -3.48 2.25 18.69
CA LEU A 168 -3.89 1.10 17.88
C LEU A 168 -2.89 -0.03 18.11
N VAL A 169 -3.39 -1.19 18.55
CA VAL A 169 -2.57 -2.36 18.84
C VAL A 169 -2.94 -3.49 17.91
N VAL A 170 -1.95 -4.09 17.24
CA VAL A 170 -2.10 -5.31 16.44
C VAL A 170 -1.11 -6.35 16.93
N ARG A 171 -1.60 -7.53 17.36
CA ARG A 171 -0.74 -8.61 17.90
C ARG A 171 -0.62 -9.82 16.98
N GLU A 172 -1.61 -10.06 16.13
CA GLU A 172 -1.69 -11.25 15.28
C GLU A 172 -1.99 -10.88 13.82
N GLY A 173 -1.10 -10.11 13.18
CA GLY A 173 -1.16 -9.83 11.74
C GLY A 173 -0.42 -10.88 10.92
N SER A 174 -1.00 -11.31 9.80
CA SER A 174 -0.36 -12.22 8.83
C SER A 174 -0.70 -11.86 7.38
N PHE A 175 0.18 -12.24 6.45
CA PHE A 175 0.02 -11.94 5.03
C PHE A 175 0.61 -13.00 4.10
N ASP A 176 -0.02 -13.15 2.92
CA ASP A 176 0.34 -14.10 1.87
C ASP A 176 0.15 -13.48 0.46
N ILE A 177 1.04 -12.54 0.12
CA ILE A 177 0.92 -11.69 -1.07
C ILE A 177 1.51 -12.40 -2.29
N ARG A 178 0.77 -12.40 -3.40
CA ARG A 178 1.26 -12.83 -4.72
C ARG A 178 1.92 -11.65 -5.45
N ARG A 179 2.98 -11.93 -6.21
CA ARG A 179 3.74 -10.99 -7.04
C ARG A 179 3.55 -11.31 -8.51
#